data_AF-A0A059AUP0-F1
#
_entry.id   AF-A0A059AUP0-F1
#
_cell.length_a   1.000
_cell.length_b   1.000
_cell.length_c   1.000
_cell.angle_alpha   90.00
_cell.angle_beta   90.00
_cell.angle_gamma   90.00
#
_symmetry.space_group_name_H-M   'P 1'
#
loop_
_entity.id
_entity.type
_entity.pdbx_description
1 polymer ?
#
loop_
_entity_poly.entity_id
_entity_poly.type
_entity_poly.pdbx_seq_one_letter_code
_entity_poly.pdbx_strand_id
1 'polypeptide(L)'
;MELESVGDLALNLILTKLGPENVGRVACVNRKLRLSADEEALWSRFCSEELHLSAPLDPRGDPLPSFKAAYKKWREDFRMYPWPLVKRVKRCWDRLQGWLLTNFPDAAATLREGASEADIQELESVLRVKLPLPTRILYRFHDGQDFDESDFTENTPGGSLGIIGGYSFYGYVVNVNLLPLSKVIMETNHVVQHLGFSSRSNYIVVAASSTSGEKLFFLNCRDGQLHVGTRNLPFDGEMMPCVPKSLISSVHDRNADLQQDAMLLWLEEHGRRLQSGMIKLREDGGVRSICLFPEEPPLCSTAITNGVRIRSSAVFVPEHSDLQNEYLFAYSIRMSLIPEGCMANEMPCNFCQLYRRHWIIRANDAVVAHVNGDGAIGKFPLLHSGGKEFVYESCTHLKSPRGSIEGAFTFVPGSLT
;
A
#
# COMPACT_ATOMS: atom_id res chain seq x y z
N MET A 1 -29.52 42.20 19.32
CA MET A 1 -28.17 42.43 18.77
C MET A 1 -28.20 41.81 17.38
N GLU A 2 -28.34 42.64 16.35
CA GLU A 2 -28.52 42.14 14.98
C GLU A 2 -27.16 41.65 14.48
N LEU A 3 -27.05 40.37 14.10
CA LEU A 3 -25.82 39.82 13.52
C LEU A 3 -25.40 40.61 12.26
N GLU A 4 -26.35 41.28 11.61
CA GLU A 4 -26.17 42.17 10.48
C GLU A 4 -25.42 43.46 10.80
N SER A 5 -25.41 43.91 12.06
CA SER A 5 -24.68 45.12 12.49
C SER A 5 -23.21 44.83 12.79
N VAL A 6 -22.81 43.56 12.77
CA VAL A 6 -21.43 43.13 12.94
C VAL A 6 -20.68 43.42 11.63
N GLY A 7 -19.48 44.03 11.73
CA GLY A 7 -18.68 44.38 10.56
C GLY A 7 -18.25 43.14 9.75
N ASP A 8 -17.99 43.33 8.45
CA ASP A 8 -17.77 42.23 7.50
C ASP A 8 -16.63 41.28 7.91
N LEU A 9 -15.55 41.83 8.50
CA LEU A 9 -14.43 41.03 9.02
C LEU A 9 -14.85 40.08 10.14
N ALA A 10 -15.66 40.56 11.09
CA ALA A 10 -16.13 39.75 12.20
C ALA A 10 -17.17 38.73 11.72
N LEU A 11 -17.98 39.09 10.71
CA LEU A 11 -18.93 38.17 10.09
C LEU A 11 -18.22 37.03 9.34
N ASN A 12 -17.17 37.33 8.57
CA ASN A 12 -16.34 36.33 7.92
C ASN A 12 -15.69 35.37 8.94
N LEU A 13 -15.18 35.90 10.06
CA LEU A 13 -14.59 35.08 11.13
C LEU A 13 -15.62 34.10 11.73
N ILE A 14 -16.85 34.58 11.96
CA ILE A 14 -17.95 33.74 12.46
C ILE A 14 -18.31 32.65 11.45
N LEU A 15 -18.51 33.02 10.18
CA LEU A 15 -18.87 32.07 9.12
C LEU A 15 -17.82 30.97 8.97
N THR A 16 -16.54 31.32 9.10
CA THR A 16 -15.44 30.36 9.03
C THR A 16 -15.50 29.29 10.12
N LYS A 17 -16.11 29.58 11.29
CA LYS A 17 -16.25 28.63 12.40
C LYS A 17 -17.51 27.77 12.33
N LEU A 18 -18.51 28.17 11.54
CA LEU A 18 -19.79 27.46 11.45
C LEU A 18 -19.72 26.18 10.59
N GLY A 19 -18.73 26.10 9.71
CA GLY A 19 -18.58 25.02 8.73
C GLY A 19 -19.52 25.15 7.53
N PRO A 20 -19.27 24.40 6.44
CA PRO A 20 -19.86 24.68 5.12
C PRO A 20 -21.40 24.56 5.09
N GLU A 21 -21.96 23.59 5.81
CA GLU A 21 -23.40 23.37 5.85
C GLU A 21 -24.15 24.50 6.54
N ASN A 22 -23.64 24.95 7.69
CA ASN A 22 -24.25 26.05 8.43
C ASN A 22 -24.05 27.39 7.70
N VAL A 23 -22.93 27.59 7.02
CA VAL A 23 -22.74 28.74 6.11
C VAL A 23 -23.80 28.75 5.01
N GLY A 24 -24.10 27.59 4.42
CA GLY A 24 -25.20 27.45 3.47
C GLY A 24 -26.56 27.86 4.06
N ARG A 25 -26.85 27.49 5.31
CA ARG A 25 -28.08 27.90 6.01
C ARG A 25 -28.10 29.40 6.30
N VAL A 26 -26.98 29.99 6.69
CA VAL A 26 -26.85 31.45 6.93
C VAL A 26 -27.09 32.24 5.65
N ALA A 27 -26.65 31.74 4.50
CA ALA A 27 -26.88 32.37 3.20
C ALA A 27 -28.38 32.49 2.83
N CYS A 28 -29.25 31.70 3.46
CA CYS A 28 -30.70 31.75 3.22
C CYS A 28 -31.44 32.79 4.06
N VAL A 29 -30.77 33.44 5.03
CA VAL A 29 -31.42 34.32 6.00
C VAL A 29 -31.75 35.71 5.43
N ASN A 30 -30.78 36.37 4.79
CA ASN A 30 -30.98 37.68 4.15
C ASN A 30 -29.93 37.95 3.05
N ARG A 31 -30.06 39.09 2.36
CA ARG A 31 -29.15 39.48 1.26
C ARG A 31 -27.71 39.74 1.73
N LYS A 32 -27.50 40.37 2.88
CA LYS A 32 -26.15 40.70 3.39
C LYS A 32 -25.38 39.43 3.75
N LEU A 33 -25.99 38.56 4.55
CA LEU A 33 -25.45 37.27 4.96
C LEU A 33 -25.20 36.36 3.75
N ARG A 34 -26.04 36.39 2.72
CA ARG A 34 -25.79 35.69 1.46
C ARG A 34 -24.53 36.17 0.76
N LEU A 35 -24.28 37.49 0.70
CA LEU A 35 -23.07 38.03 0.07
C LEU A 35 -21.81 37.59 0.83
N SER A 36 -21.82 37.68 2.17
CA SER A 36 -20.69 37.25 2.99
C SER A 36 -20.48 35.73 2.99
N ALA A 37 -21.56 34.95 2.92
CA ALA A 37 -21.50 33.50 2.80
C ALA A 37 -21.04 33.01 1.42
N ASP A 38 -21.01 33.88 0.41
CA ASP A 38 -20.58 33.57 -0.96
C ASP A 38 -19.14 33.99 -1.25
N GLU A 39 -18.42 34.52 -0.23
CA GLU A 39 -17.03 34.95 -0.38
C GLU A 39 -16.08 33.81 -0.76
N GLU A 40 -15.26 34.04 -1.79
CA GLU A 40 -14.35 33.04 -2.34
C GLU A 40 -13.30 32.56 -1.32
N ALA A 41 -12.80 33.47 -0.48
CA ALA A 41 -11.83 33.15 0.56
C ALA A 41 -12.36 32.13 1.58
N LEU A 42 -13.67 32.22 1.91
CA LEU A 42 -14.34 31.30 2.82
C LEU A 42 -14.43 29.89 2.23
N TRP A 43 -14.90 29.79 0.98
CA TRP A 43 -15.04 28.49 0.31
C TRP A 43 -13.71 27.87 -0.09
N SER A 44 -12.71 28.70 -0.44
CA SER A 44 -11.33 28.25 -0.65
C SER A 44 -10.78 27.57 0.59
N ARG A 45 -10.99 28.17 1.77
CA ARG A 45 -10.60 27.57 3.05
C ARG A 45 -11.32 26.26 3.31
N PHE A 46 -12.64 26.18 3.11
CA PHE A 46 -13.39 24.93 3.30
C PHE A 46 -12.93 23.83 2.36
N CYS A 47 -12.70 24.13 1.09
CA CYS A 47 -12.19 23.17 0.12
C CYS A 47 -10.76 22.72 0.48
N SER A 48 -9.92 23.62 0.96
CA SER A 48 -8.56 23.29 1.41
C SER A 48 -8.59 22.39 2.66
N GLU A 49 -9.37 22.74 3.68
CA GLU A 49 -9.42 22.01 4.95
C GLU A 49 -10.11 20.65 4.83
N GLU A 50 -11.20 20.55 4.05
CA GLU A 50 -12.01 19.32 3.97
C GLU A 50 -11.65 18.41 2.79
N LEU A 51 -11.19 18.99 1.68
CA LEU A 51 -10.95 18.29 0.42
C LEU A 51 -9.50 18.43 -0.08
N HIS A 52 -8.63 19.16 0.62
CA HIS A 52 -7.26 19.44 0.20
C HIS A 52 -7.15 20.02 -1.22
N LEU A 53 -8.13 20.81 -1.64
CA LEU A 53 -8.11 21.46 -2.94
C LEU A 53 -7.36 22.80 -2.86
N SER A 54 -6.44 23.03 -3.79
CA SER A 54 -5.74 24.30 -3.99
C SER A 54 -6.36 25.17 -5.10
N ALA A 55 -7.26 24.59 -5.89
CA ALA A 55 -7.98 25.23 -6.99
C ALA A 55 -9.44 24.74 -7.00
N PRO A 56 -10.38 25.48 -7.61
CA PRO A 56 -11.78 25.08 -7.70
C PRO A 56 -11.95 23.93 -8.71
N LEU A 57 -11.67 22.70 -8.27
CA LEU A 57 -11.74 21.50 -9.11
C LEU A 57 -12.91 20.62 -8.68
N ASP A 58 -13.53 19.97 -9.64
CA ASP A 58 -14.53 18.94 -9.40
C ASP A 58 -13.88 17.60 -8.96
N PRO A 59 -14.66 16.55 -8.64
CA PRO A 59 -14.14 15.25 -8.28
C PRO A 59 -13.24 14.56 -9.30
N ARG A 60 -13.35 14.90 -10.59
CA ARG A 60 -12.53 14.36 -11.67
C ARG A 60 -11.26 15.18 -11.93
N GLY A 61 -11.17 16.36 -11.31
CA GLY A 61 -10.07 17.30 -11.51
C GLY A 61 -10.36 18.37 -12.56
N ASP A 62 -11.60 18.47 -13.04
CA ASP A 62 -11.99 19.48 -14.02
C ASP A 62 -12.18 20.85 -13.34
N PRO A 63 -11.74 21.96 -13.96
CA PRO A 63 -11.87 23.29 -13.38
C PRO A 63 -13.32 23.77 -13.35
N LEU A 64 -13.70 24.39 -12.23
CA LEU A 64 -15.00 25.00 -12.00
C LEU A 64 -14.88 26.52 -11.75
N PRO A 65 -15.97 27.28 -11.92
CA PRO A 65 -15.92 28.76 -11.83
C PRO A 65 -15.55 29.32 -10.45
N SER A 66 -15.71 28.55 -9.36
CA SER A 66 -15.43 28.99 -7.99
C SER A 66 -15.28 27.82 -7.00
N PHE A 67 -14.65 28.06 -5.85
CA PHE A 67 -14.53 27.07 -4.78
C PHE A 67 -15.89 26.65 -4.21
N LYS A 68 -16.87 27.58 -4.19
CA LYS A 68 -18.24 27.25 -3.82
C LYS A 68 -18.88 26.27 -4.80
N ALA A 69 -18.69 26.50 -6.11
CA ALA A 69 -19.19 25.61 -7.16
C ALA A 69 -18.54 24.22 -7.04
N ALA A 70 -17.22 24.18 -6.80
CA ALA A 70 -16.49 22.95 -6.52
C ALA A 70 -17.06 22.20 -5.31
N TYR A 71 -17.14 22.85 -4.15
CA TYR A 71 -17.65 22.21 -2.93
C TYR A 71 -19.07 21.66 -3.13
N LYS A 72 -19.95 22.41 -3.82
CA LYS A 72 -21.30 21.97 -4.16
C LYS A 72 -21.27 20.71 -5.03
N LYS A 73 -20.46 20.71 -6.10
CA LYS A 73 -20.32 19.58 -7.02
C LYS A 73 -19.81 18.32 -6.31
N TRP A 74 -18.83 18.47 -5.41
CA TRP A 74 -18.34 17.38 -4.56
C TRP A 74 -19.44 16.80 -3.65
N ARG A 75 -20.25 17.66 -3.01
CA ARG A 75 -21.37 17.23 -2.16
C ARG A 75 -22.46 16.54 -2.97
N GLU A 76 -22.71 16.97 -4.19
CA GLU A 76 -23.69 16.37 -5.10
C GLU A 76 -23.24 14.98 -5.59
N ASP A 77 -21.99 14.87 -6.05
CA ASP A 77 -21.44 13.62 -6.61
C ASP A 77 -21.29 12.51 -5.56
N PHE A 78 -21.04 12.87 -4.31
CA PHE A 78 -20.91 11.92 -3.19
C PHE A 78 -22.11 11.94 -2.23
N ARG A 79 -23.26 12.50 -2.64
CA ARG A 79 -24.46 12.69 -1.79
C ARG A 79 -24.98 11.44 -1.09
N MET A 80 -24.68 10.25 -1.63
CA MET A 80 -25.14 8.97 -1.09
C MET A 80 -24.23 8.38 0.00
N TYR A 81 -23.09 9.03 0.25
CA TYR A 81 -22.07 8.58 1.19
C TYR A 81 -21.98 9.50 2.42
N PRO A 82 -21.65 8.96 3.60
CA PRO A 82 -21.34 9.78 4.76
C PRO A 82 -20.17 10.71 4.46
N TRP A 83 -20.37 12.02 4.60
CA TRP A 83 -19.36 13.02 4.27
C TRP A 83 -18.02 12.83 5.02
N PRO A 84 -17.99 12.49 6.32
CA PRO A 84 -16.74 12.20 7.02
C PRO A 84 -15.93 11.06 6.39
N LEU A 85 -16.62 10.03 5.87
CA LEU A 85 -15.99 8.89 5.21
C LEU A 85 -15.40 9.30 3.86
N VAL A 86 -16.11 10.10 3.07
CA VAL A 86 -15.60 10.65 1.79
C VAL A 86 -14.30 11.42 2.01
N LYS A 87 -14.27 12.32 3.01
CA LYS A 87 -13.06 13.07 3.40
C LYS A 87 -11.93 12.14 3.83
N ARG A 88 -12.22 11.09 4.62
CA ARG A 88 -11.21 10.11 5.04
C ARG A 88 -10.59 9.38 3.85
N VAL A 89 -11.43 8.84 2.95
CA VAL A 89 -10.97 8.10 1.77
C VAL A 89 -10.18 9.01 0.82
N LYS A 90 -10.64 10.25 0.60
CA LYS A 90 -9.88 11.23 -0.18
C LYS A 90 -8.47 11.43 0.37
N ARG A 91 -8.34 11.63 1.68
CA ARG A 91 -7.02 11.78 2.32
C ARG A 91 -6.14 10.55 2.16
N CYS A 92 -6.71 9.36 2.18
CA CYS A 92 -5.98 8.12 1.90
C CYS A 92 -5.40 8.15 0.47
N TRP A 93 -6.24 8.46 -0.52
CA TRP A 93 -5.82 8.55 -1.92
C TRP A 93 -4.84 9.69 -2.20
N ASP A 94 -5.09 10.91 -1.70
CA ASP A 94 -4.18 12.06 -1.85
C ASP A 94 -2.76 11.73 -1.37
N ARG A 95 -2.66 10.99 -0.25
CA ARG A 95 -1.37 10.56 0.32
C ARG A 95 -0.66 9.56 -0.56
N LEU A 96 -1.38 8.55 -1.04
CA LEU A 96 -0.82 7.51 -1.90
C LEU A 96 -0.43 8.07 -3.27
N GLN A 97 -1.33 8.80 -3.92
CA GLN A 97 -1.11 9.42 -5.22
C GLN A 97 0.00 10.46 -5.16
N GLY A 98 0.04 11.31 -4.13
CA GLY A 98 1.13 12.27 -3.93
C GLY A 98 2.50 11.61 -3.80
N TRP A 99 2.57 10.47 -3.09
CA TRP A 99 3.80 9.68 -3.02
C TRP A 99 4.16 9.07 -4.37
N LEU A 100 3.21 8.49 -5.09
CA LEU A 100 3.42 7.87 -6.41
C LEU A 100 3.88 8.90 -7.44
N LEU A 101 3.23 10.06 -7.54
CA LEU A 101 3.64 11.13 -8.48
C LEU A 101 5.07 11.62 -8.23
N THR A 102 5.52 11.59 -6.98
CA THR A 102 6.87 12.04 -6.60
C THR A 102 7.92 10.95 -6.82
N ASN A 103 7.61 9.69 -6.49
CA ASN A 103 8.60 8.62 -6.36
C ASN A 103 8.48 7.54 -7.45
N PHE A 104 7.28 7.31 -7.97
CA PHE A 104 6.98 6.24 -8.94
C PHE A 104 5.93 6.70 -9.98
N PRO A 105 6.26 7.69 -10.83
CA PRO A 105 5.30 8.31 -11.75
C PRO A 105 4.73 7.32 -12.77
N ASP A 106 5.49 6.31 -13.19
CA ASP A 106 5.02 5.27 -14.11
C ASP A 106 3.84 4.49 -13.50
N ALA A 107 3.93 4.12 -12.22
CA ALA A 107 2.83 3.48 -11.50
C ALA A 107 1.67 4.45 -11.25
N ALA A 108 1.95 5.73 -10.99
CA ALA A 108 0.90 6.74 -10.87
C ALA A 108 0.06 6.85 -12.16
N ALA A 109 0.71 6.75 -13.32
CA ALA A 109 0.06 6.81 -14.63
C ALA A 109 -0.86 5.62 -14.93
N THR A 110 -0.71 4.51 -14.20
CA THR A 110 -1.63 3.36 -14.32
C THR A 110 -2.94 3.53 -13.57
N LEU A 111 -3.05 4.51 -12.66
CA LEU A 111 -4.27 4.70 -11.87
C LEU A 111 -5.41 5.15 -12.78
N ARG A 112 -6.49 4.38 -12.80
CA ARG A 112 -7.68 4.69 -13.59
C ARG A 112 -8.49 5.80 -12.91
N GLU A 113 -9.28 6.50 -13.72
CA GLU A 113 -10.29 7.43 -13.20
C GLU A 113 -11.29 6.70 -12.29
N GLY A 114 -11.92 7.44 -11.38
CA GLY A 114 -12.89 6.87 -10.45
C GLY A 114 -14.10 6.25 -11.15
N ALA A 115 -14.42 5.01 -10.77
CA ALA A 115 -15.58 4.26 -11.29
C ALA A 115 -16.88 5.01 -11.04
N SER A 116 -17.86 4.96 -11.94
CA SER A 116 -19.17 5.57 -11.72
C SER A 116 -20.04 4.74 -10.76
N GLU A 117 -21.15 5.32 -10.28
CA GLU A 117 -22.13 4.56 -9.50
C GLU A 117 -22.78 3.43 -10.31
N ALA A 118 -22.88 3.58 -11.63
CA ALA A 118 -23.40 2.55 -12.50
C ALA A 118 -22.44 1.36 -12.59
N ASP A 119 -21.13 1.62 -12.70
CA ASP A 119 -20.10 0.57 -12.75
C ASP A 119 -20.07 -0.24 -11.44
N ILE A 120 -20.19 0.45 -10.29
CA ILE A 120 -20.27 -0.21 -8.99
C ILE A 120 -21.56 -1.06 -8.89
N GLN A 121 -22.70 -0.54 -9.36
CA GLN A 121 -23.96 -1.28 -9.36
C GLN A 121 -23.92 -2.49 -10.29
N GLU A 122 -23.25 -2.39 -11.43
CA GLU A 122 -23.02 -3.50 -12.34
C GLU A 122 -22.23 -4.61 -11.63
N LEU A 123 -21.11 -4.27 -10.98
CA LEU A 123 -20.32 -5.25 -10.22
C LEU A 123 -21.16 -5.93 -9.13
N GLU A 124 -21.88 -5.15 -8.32
CA GLU A 124 -22.73 -5.69 -7.24
C GLU A 124 -23.84 -6.59 -7.78
N SER A 125 -24.42 -6.26 -8.93
CA SER A 125 -25.44 -7.05 -9.61
C SER A 125 -24.89 -8.36 -10.18
N VAL A 126 -23.78 -8.29 -10.92
CA VAL A 126 -23.15 -9.45 -11.57
C VAL A 126 -22.64 -10.44 -10.53
N LEU A 127 -21.92 -9.96 -9.51
CA LEU A 127 -21.34 -10.80 -8.47
C LEU A 127 -22.32 -11.11 -7.32
N ARG A 128 -23.51 -10.49 -7.32
CA ARG A 128 -24.55 -10.66 -6.28
C ARG A 128 -24.05 -10.35 -4.87
N VAL A 129 -23.20 -9.33 -4.75
CA VAL A 129 -22.65 -8.84 -3.48
C VAL A 129 -23.07 -7.39 -3.24
N LYS A 130 -22.86 -6.91 -2.01
CA LYS A 130 -22.97 -5.49 -1.69
C LYS A 130 -21.63 -5.01 -1.15
N LEU A 131 -20.98 -4.09 -1.86
CA LEU A 131 -19.69 -3.56 -1.43
C LEU A 131 -19.83 -2.76 -0.12
N PRO A 132 -18.87 -2.90 0.81
CA PRO A 132 -18.72 -1.99 1.94
C PRO A 132 -18.69 -0.53 1.50
N LEU A 133 -19.29 0.37 2.30
CA LEU A 133 -19.29 1.82 2.00
C LEU A 133 -17.89 2.40 1.78
N PRO A 134 -16.85 2.07 2.59
CA PRO A 134 -15.51 2.59 2.36
C PRO A 134 -14.92 2.09 1.03
N THR A 135 -15.06 0.79 0.73
CA THR A 135 -14.65 0.19 -0.56
C THR A 135 -15.33 0.84 -1.76
N ARG A 136 -16.65 1.12 -1.70
CA ARG A 136 -17.33 1.85 -2.78
C ARG A 136 -16.67 3.20 -3.05
N ILE A 137 -16.40 3.96 -1.99
CA ILE A 137 -15.79 5.29 -2.13
C ILE A 137 -14.35 5.17 -2.64
N LEU A 138 -13.58 4.14 -2.22
CA LEU A 138 -12.24 3.88 -2.76
C LEU A 138 -12.26 3.76 -4.28
N TYR A 139 -13.20 2.97 -4.83
CA TYR A 139 -13.40 2.82 -6.28
C TYR A 139 -13.96 4.07 -6.95
N ARG A 140 -14.80 4.86 -6.26
CA ARG A 140 -15.28 6.17 -6.76
C ARG A 140 -14.16 7.19 -6.97
N PHE A 141 -13.02 7.05 -6.27
CA PHE A 141 -11.84 7.88 -6.48
C PHE A 141 -10.92 7.32 -7.57
N HIS A 142 -10.65 6.01 -7.55
CA HIS A 142 -9.84 5.34 -8.57
C HIS A 142 -10.34 3.93 -8.84
N ASP A 143 -10.64 3.63 -10.10
CA ASP A 143 -11.05 2.29 -10.56
C ASP A 143 -9.85 1.34 -10.72
N GLY A 144 -9.00 1.19 -9.69
CA GLY A 144 -7.82 0.32 -9.76
C GLY A 144 -6.74 0.79 -10.73
N GLN A 145 -5.99 -0.16 -11.31
CA GLN A 145 -4.86 0.08 -12.21
C GLN A 145 -5.09 -0.52 -13.60
N ASP A 146 -4.65 0.19 -14.64
CA ASP A 146 -4.39 -0.40 -15.94
C ASP A 146 -3.07 -1.19 -15.92
N PHE A 147 -3.10 -2.43 -16.38
CA PHE A 147 -1.92 -3.25 -16.59
C PHE A 147 -2.19 -4.20 -17.77
N ASP A 148 -1.17 -4.41 -18.59
CA ASP A 148 -1.28 -5.24 -19.79
C ASP A 148 -1.00 -6.71 -19.43
N GLU A 149 -1.89 -7.62 -19.82
CA GLU A 149 -1.72 -9.07 -19.69
C GLU A 149 -0.73 -9.64 -20.72
N SER A 150 -0.17 -8.81 -21.61
CA SER A 150 0.75 -9.21 -22.67
C SER A 150 2.22 -8.86 -22.41
N ASP A 151 2.55 -8.15 -21.32
CA ASP A 151 3.93 -7.83 -20.89
C ASP A 151 4.76 -9.07 -20.45
N PHE A 152 4.23 -10.28 -20.67
CA PHE A 152 4.76 -11.56 -20.18
C PHE A 152 5.46 -12.41 -21.25
N THR A 153 5.46 -12.00 -22.51
CA THR A 153 6.28 -12.69 -23.53
C THR A 153 7.73 -12.24 -23.38
N GLU A 154 8.60 -13.17 -22.99
CA GLU A 154 10.05 -13.05 -22.85
C GLU A 154 10.66 -11.94 -23.73
N ASN A 155 11.08 -10.83 -23.09
CA ASN A 155 12.07 -9.80 -23.52
C ASN A 155 11.68 -8.34 -23.29
N THR A 156 10.53 -8.02 -22.71
CA THR A 156 10.27 -6.64 -22.26
C THR A 156 10.59 -6.49 -20.77
N PRO A 157 11.56 -5.65 -20.36
CA PRO A 157 11.78 -5.29 -18.96
C PRO A 157 10.69 -4.30 -18.48
N GLY A 158 9.42 -4.63 -18.77
CA GLY A 158 8.23 -3.93 -18.28
C GLY A 158 7.92 -4.44 -16.89
N GLY A 159 8.57 -3.84 -15.89
CA GLY A 159 8.32 -4.16 -14.49
C GLY A 159 6.85 -3.99 -14.13
N SER A 160 6.27 -4.98 -13.44
CA SER A 160 4.91 -4.83 -12.89
C SER A 160 4.83 -3.53 -12.05
N LEU A 161 3.91 -2.65 -12.44
CA LEU A 161 3.72 -1.33 -11.83
C LEU A 161 2.74 -1.36 -10.65
N GLY A 162 2.60 -2.51 -9.98
CA GLY A 162 1.64 -2.70 -8.91
C GLY A 162 1.86 -1.75 -7.73
N ILE A 163 0.84 -0.97 -7.39
CA ILE A 163 0.92 0.02 -6.30
C ILE A 163 0.93 -0.63 -4.90
N ILE A 164 0.51 -1.90 -4.79
CA ILE A 164 0.62 -2.67 -3.55
C ILE A 164 2.06 -3.17 -3.37
N GLY A 165 2.81 -3.34 -4.47
CA GLY A 165 4.19 -3.80 -4.46
C GLY A 165 4.34 -5.29 -4.21
N GLY A 166 5.57 -5.70 -3.90
CA GLY A 166 5.87 -7.09 -3.57
C GLY A 166 7.33 -7.35 -3.24
N TYR A 167 7.81 -8.52 -3.63
CA TYR A 167 9.16 -9.01 -3.32
C TYR A 167 9.61 -10.04 -4.35
N SER A 168 10.92 -10.26 -4.41
CA SER A 168 11.56 -11.23 -5.29
C SER A 168 12.51 -12.14 -4.47
N PHE A 169 12.70 -13.38 -4.90
CA PHE A 169 13.79 -14.25 -4.46
C PHE A 169 13.88 -15.47 -5.39
N TYR A 170 15.07 -15.93 -5.74
CA TYR A 170 15.26 -17.14 -6.56
C TYR A 170 14.41 -17.23 -7.84
N GLY A 171 14.16 -16.10 -8.51
CA GLY A 171 13.33 -16.03 -9.72
C GLY A 171 11.82 -16.04 -9.47
N TYR A 172 11.40 -16.24 -8.21
CA TYR A 172 10.03 -16.00 -7.77
C TYR A 172 9.83 -14.49 -7.60
N VAL A 173 8.81 -13.94 -8.28
CA VAL A 173 8.49 -12.53 -8.24
C VAL A 173 7.01 -12.38 -7.88
N VAL A 174 6.74 -11.51 -6.92
CA VAL A 174 5.41 -11.01 -6.59
C VAL A 174 5.42 -9.51 -6.77
N ASN A 175 4.41 -9.01 -7.47
CA ASN A 175 4.09 -7.60 -7.53
C ASN A 175 2.59 -7.43 -7.77
N VAL A 176 1.91 -6.77 -6.85
CA VAL A 176 0.46 -6.80 -6.73
C VAL A 176 -0.14 -5.49 -7.24
N ASN A 177 -1.10 -5.63 -8.16
CA ASN A 177 -1.90 -4.53 -8.70
C ASN A 177 -3.25 -4.45 -7.99
N LEU A 178 -3.76 -3.23 -7.81
CA LEU A 178 -5.16 -3.02 -7.43
C LEU A 178 -6.03 -3.21 -8.67
N LEU A 179 -7.00 -4.11 -8.63
CA LEU A 179 -7.78 -4.47 -9.82
C LEU A 179 -8.88 -3.44 -10.12
N PRO A 180 -9.07 -3.06 -11.41
CA PRO A 180 -10.27 -2.35 -11.83
C PRO A 180 -11.52 -3.22 -11.68
N LEU A 181 -12.71 -2.62 -11.50
CA LEU A 181 -13.96 -3.34 -11.27
C LEU A 181 -14.26 -4.40 -12.35
N SER A 182 -13.92 -4.12 -13.61
CA SER A 182 -14.06 -5.08 -14.71
C SER A 182 -13.22 -6.36 -14.51
N LYS A 183 -11.98 -6.21 -14.01
CA LYS A 183 -11.10 -7.32 -13.65
C LYS A 183 -11.52 -7.98 -12.35
N VAL A 184 -12.04 -7.23 -11.36
CA VAL A 184 -12.64 -7.82 -10.16
C VAL A 184 -13.74 -8.81 -10.54
N ILE A 185 -14.63 -8.45 -11.48
CA ILE A 185 -15.69 -9.35 -11.98
C ILE A 185 -15.08 -10.59 -12.64
N MET A 186 -14.12 -10.41 -13.54
CA MET A 186 -13.45 -11.48 -14.28
C MET A 186 -12.77 -12.47 -13.33
N GLU A 187 -11.88 -11.98 -12.46
CA GLU A 187 -11.10 -12.77 -11.51
C GLU A 187 -11.98 -13.46 -10.48
N THR A 188 -13.00 -12.76 -9.95
CA THR A 188 -13.92 -13.37 -8.99
C THR A 188 -14.69 -14.54 -9.62
N ASN A 189 -15.18 -14.37 -10.86
CA ASN A 189 -15.88 -15.46 -11.55
C ASN A 189 -14.94 -16.63 -11.88
N HIS A 190 -13.70 -16.35 -12.29
CA HIS A 190 -12.69 -17.37 -12.53
C HIS A 190 -12.41 -18.17 -11.25
N VAL A 191 -12.18 -17.48 -10.14
CA VAL A 191 -11.89 -18.10 -8.85
C VAL A 191 -13.08 -18.87 -8.28
N VAL A 192 -14.32 -18.36 -8.40
CA VAL A 192 -15.53 -19.06 -7.96
C VAL A 192 -15.70 -20.41 -8.68
N GLN A 193 -15.36 -20.47 -9.96
CA GLN A 193 -15.43 -21.72 -10.73
C GLN A 193 -14.39 -22.75 -10.28
N HIS A 194 -13.17 -22.31 -9.95
CA HIS A 194 -12.03 -23.21 -9.70
C HIS A 194 -11.86 -23.59 -8.22
N LEU A 195 -12.16 -22.67 -7.28
CA LEU A 195 -11.94 -22.88 -5.84
C LEU A 195 -13.15 -23.44 -5.09
N GLY A 196 -14.22 -23.81 -5.80
CA GLY A 196 -15.42 -24.37 -5.19
C GLY A 196 -16.15 -23.41 -4.25
N PHE A 197 -15.89 -22.10 -4.33
CA PHE A 197 -16.72 -21.11 -3.65
C PHE A 197 -18.16 -21.28 -4.11
N SER A 198 -19.10 -21.25 -3.17
CA SER A 198 -20.52 -21.17 -3.49
C SER A 198 -20.77 -19.96 -4.40
N SER A 199 -21.68 -20.11 -5.37
CA SER A 199 -22.17 -18.98 -6.19
C SER A 199 -22.90 -17.88 -5.38
N ARG A 200 -22.99 -18.05 -4.04
CA ARG A 200 -23.49 -17.08 -3.06
C ARG A 200 -22.38 -16.60 -2.10
N SER A 201 -21.12 -16.81 -2.47
CA SER A 201 -19.96 -16.30 -1.74
C SER A 201 -20.03 -14.77 -1.66
N ASN A 202 -19.64 -14.20 -0.52
CA ASN A 202 -19.50 -12.75 -0.38
C ASN A 202 -18.08 -12.28 -0.68
N TYR A 203 -17.23 -13.14 -1.23
CA TYR A 203 -15.83 -12.83 -1.52
C TYR A 203 -15.67 -12.35 -2.96
N ILE A 204 -14.92 -11.27 -3.14
CA ILE A 204 -14.49 -10.75 -4.45
C ILE A 204 -12.96 -10.58 -4.46
N VAL A 205 -12.33 -10.75 -5.62
CA VAL A 205 -10.88 -10.54 -5.79
C VAL A 205 -10.61 -9.08 -6.10
N VAL A 206 -9.99 -8.33 -5.18
CA VAL A 206 -9.78 -6.87 -5.31
C VAL A 206 -8.36 -6.48 -5.74
N ALA A 207 -7.39 -7.36 -5.51
CA ALA A 207 -6.01 -7.16 -5.90
C ALA A 207 -5.38 -8.50 -6.26
N ALA A 208 -4.52 -8.49 -7.26
CA ALA A 208 -3.85 -9.70 -7.73
C ALA A 208 -2.42 -9.37 -8.14
N SER A 209 -1.53 -10.33 -7.94
CA SER A 209 -0.21 -10.28 -8.55
C SER A 209 -0.27 -10.74 -9.99
N SER A 210 0.34 -9.95 -10.84
CA SER A 210 0.48 -10.22 -12.27
C SER A 210 1.75 -11.00 -12.61
N THR A 211 2.55 -11.43 -11.63
CA THR A 211 3.87 -12.05 -11.85
C THR A 211 3.85 -13.57 -11.64
N SER A 212 5.01 -14.23 -11.77
CA SER A 212 5.15 -15.69 -11.64
C SER A 212 4.63 -16.26 -10.31
N GLY A 213 4.59 -15.44 -9.25
CA GLY A 213 3.89 -15.74 -8.01
C GLY A 213 2.45 -15.27 -8.03
N GLU A 214 1.51 -16.21 -8.18
CA GLU A 214 0.08 -15.93 -8.02
C GLU A 214 -0.23 -15.54 -6.57
N LYS A 215 -0.66 -14.29 -6.38
CA LYS A 215 -1.06 -13.79 -5.07
C LYS A 215 -2.35 -13.00 -5.18
N LEU A 216 -3.40 -13.49 -4.53
CA LEU A 216 -4.75 -12.94 -4.63
C LEU A 216 -5.21 -12.38 -3.29
N PHE A 217 -5.88 -11.22 -3.35
CA PHE A 217 -6.52 -10.59 -2.21
C PHE A 217 -8.04 -10.60 -2.37
N PHE A 218 -8.71 -11.08 -1.32
CA PHE A 218 -10.15 -11.28 -1.28
C PHE A 218 -10.82 -10.35 -0.28
N LEU A 219 -11.75 -9.52 -0.74
CA LEU A 219 -12.62 -8.75 0.14
C LEU A 219 -13.90 -9.54 0.41
N ASN A 220 -14.20 -9.78 1.69
CA ASN A 220 -15.50 -10.26 2.11
C ASN A 220 -16.47 -9.07 2.20
N CYS A 221 -17.36 -8.94 1.23
CA CYS A 221 -18.33 -7.86 1.13
C CYS A 221 -19.37 -7.85 2.27
N ARG A 222 -19.55 -8.96 3.00
CA ARG A 222 -20.52 -9.03 4.09
C ARG A 222 -20.00 -8.35 5.36
N ASP A 223 -18.77 -8.64 5.76
CA ASP A 223 -18.19 -8.14 7.00
C ASP A 223 -17.07 -7.09 6.78
N GLY A 224 -16.63 -6.90 5.53
CA GLY A 224 -15.59 -5.96 5.14
C GLY A 224 -14.16 -6.42 5.46
N GLN A 225 -13.95 -7.70 5.78
CA GLN A 225 -12.59 -8.23 6.01
C GLN A 225 -11.86 -8.48 4.69
N LEU A 226 -10.57 -8.13 4.66
CA LEU A 226 -9.66 -8.37 3.56
C LEU A 226 -8.80 -9.58 3.90
N HIS A 227 -8.64 -10.49 2.95
CA HIS A 227 -7.83 -11.67 3.10
C HIS A 227 -6.82 -11.79 1.96
N VAL A 228 -5.75 -12.54 2.20
CA VAL A 228 -4.80 -12.96 1.18
C VAL A 228 -4.81 -14.49 1.09
N GLY A 229 -4.77 -15.01 -0.14
CA GLY A 229 -4.67 -16.44 -0.38
C GLY A 229 -3.39 -17.05 0.19
N THR A 230 -3.48 -18.29 0.69
CA THR A 230 -2.32 -19.06 1.12
C THR A 230 -1.94 -20.11 0.08
N ARG A 231 -0.90 -20.92 0.35
CA ARG A 231 -0.57 -22.08 -0.49
C ARG A 231 -1.73 -23.05 -0.66
N ASN A 232 -2.60 -23.12 0.35
CA ASN A 232 -3.71 -24.05 0.41
C ASN A 232 -4.99 -23.53 -0.26
N LEU A 233 -5.00 -22.26 -0.71
CA LEU A 233 -6.14 -21.64 -1.39
C LEU A 233 -6.73 -22.53 -2.52
N PRO A 234 -5.93 -23.14 -3.43
CA PRO A 234 -6.45 -24.02 -4.48
C PRO A 234 -7.14 -25.30 -4.00
N PHE A 235 -6.83 -25.76 -2.78
CA PHE A 235 -7.24 -27.07 -2.29
C PHE A 235 -8.44 -27.00 -1.35
N ASP A 236 -8.45 -26.05 -0.41
CA ASP A 236 -9.49 -25.92 0.61
C ASP A 236 -10.00 -24.48 0.81
N GLY A 237 -9.52 -23.54 0.01
CA GLY A 237 -9.89 -22.14 0.13
C GLY A 237 -9.25 -21.41 1.32
N GLU A 238 -8.15 -21.93 1.89
CA GLU A 238 -7.45 -21.28 3.00
C GLU A 238 -6.98 -19.87 2.64
N MET A 239 -7.31 -18.93 3.53
CA MET A 239 -6.98 -17.52 3.40
C MET A 239 -6.59 -16.94 4.77
N MET A 240 -5.72 -15.94 4.76
CA MET A 240 -5.28 -15.24 5.96
C MET A 240 -5.86 -13.81 6.02
N PRO A 241 -6.41 -13.35 7.16
CA PRO A 241 -6.87 -11.96 7.28
C PRO A 241 -5.70 -10.97 7.22
N CYS A 242 -5.85 -9.88 6.47
CA CYS A 242 -4.83 -8.85 6.31
C CYS A 242 -4.87 -7.78 7.42
N VAL A 243 -6.01 -7.65 8.10
CA VAL A 243 -6.25 -6.61 9.13
C VAL A 243 -6.90 -7.24 10.37
N PRO A 244 -6.55 -6.80 11.59
CA PRO A 244 -7.22 -7.26 12.81
C PRO A 244 -8.74 -7.00 12.76
N LYS A 245 -9.52 -8.06 12.94
CA LYS A 245 -11.00 -8.01 12.85
C LYS A 245 -11.63 -6.98 13.79
N SER A 246 -11.02 -6.72 14.94
CA SER A 246 -11.51 -5.74 15.93
C SER A 246 -11.50 -4.30 15.45
N LEU A 247 -10.78 -3.98 14.36
CA LEU A 247 -10.73 -2.64 13.78
C LEU A 247 -11.84 -2.38 12.76
N ILE A 248 -12.52 -3.44 12.30
CA ILE A 248 -13.55 -3.37 11.27
C ILE A 248 -14.90 -3.09 11.93
N SER A 249 -15.62 -2.09 11.43
CA SER A 249 -16.89 -1.67 12.03
C SER A 249 -17.84 -1.04 11.02
N SER A 250 -19.14 -1.33 11.17
CA SER A 250 -20.24 -0.59 10.54
C SER A 250 -20.14 -0.43 9.02
N VAL A 251 -19.62 -1.44 8.33
CA VAL A 251 -19.26 -1.40 6.90
C VAL A 251 -20.42 -1.07 5.96
N HIS A 252 -21.66 -1.31 6.37
CA HIS A 252 -22.89 -1.05 5.60
C HIS A 252 -23.82 0.01 6.20
N ASP A 253 -23.51 0.49 7.41
CA ASP A 253 -24.38 1.44 8.13
C ASP A 253 -24.02 2.88 7.77
N ARG A 254 -24.93 3.57 7.09
CA ARG A 254 -24.75 4.97 6.67
C ARG A 254 -24.84 5.97 7.82
N ASN A 255 -25.45 5.59 8.94
CA ASN A 255 -25.67 6.46 10.08
C ASN A 255 -24.61 6.30 11.17
N ALA A 256 -23.74 5.30 11.04
CA ALA A 256 -22.64 5.10 11.98
C ALA A 256 -21.61 6.23 11.90
N ASP A 257 -20.99 6.54 13.03
CA ASP A 257 -19.99 7.62 13.13
C ASP A 257 -18.65 7.25 12.46
N LEU A 258 -18.34 5.95 12.32
CA LEU A 258 -17.05 5.48 11.81
C LEU A 258 -17.19 4.15 11.03
N GLN A 259 -17.46 4.24 9.73
CA GLN A 259 -17.42 3.08 8.83
C GLN A 259 -15.97 2.75 8.48
N GLN A 260 -15.59 1.48 8.65
CA GLN A 260 -14.22 1.01 8.44
C GLN A 260 -14.24 -0.42 7.96
N ASP A 261 -13.76 -0.64 6.74
CA ASP A 261 -13.45 -1.97 6.23
C ASP A 261 -11.93 -2.18 6.22
N ALA A 262 -11.52 -3.43 6.03
CA ALA A 262 -10.13 -3.79 6.00
C ALA A 262 -9.38 -3.24 4.78
N MET A 263 -10.06 -2.98 3.66
CA MET A 263 -9.43 -2.45 2.45
C MET A 263 -8.94 -1.01 2.67
N LEU A 264 -9.77 -0.14 3.25
CA LEU A 264 -9.38 1.22 3.60
C LEU A 264 -8.26 1.21 4.66
N LEU A 265 -8.40 0.40 5.71
CA LEU A 265 -7.39 0.30 6.78
C LEU A 265 -6.03 -0.17 6.23
N TRP A 266 -6.05 -1.16 5.33
CA TRP A 266 -4.84 -1.68 4.70
C TRP A 266 -4.15 -0.62 3.83
N LEU A 267 -4.91 0.10 3.00
CA LEU A 267 -4.37 1.17 2.13
C LEU A 267 -3.83 2.36 2.92
N GLU A 268 -4.50 2.74 4.02
CA GLU A 268 -4.02 3.79 4.93
C GLU A 268 -2.66 3.43 5.54
N GLU A 269 -2.51 2.18 6.00
CA GLU A 269 -1.25 1.67 6.56
C GLU A 269 -0.16 1.53 5.47
N HIS A 270 -0.51 1.10 4.27
CA HIS A 270 0.41 1.02 3.13
C HIS A 270 0.95 2.40 2.76
N GLY A 271 0.06 3.38 2.59
CA GLY A 271 0.43 4.78 2.36
C GLY A 271 1.31 5.33 3.47
N ARG A 272 1.02 5.02 4.74
CA ARG A 272 1.86 5.42 5.88
C ARG A 272 3.27 4.83 5.80
N ARG A 273 3.41 3.56 5.43
CA ARG A 273 4.72 2.89 5.28
C ARG A 273 5.55 3.46 4.14
N LEU A 274 4.91 3.82 3.02
CA LEU A 274 5.57 4.51 1.91
C LEU A 274 6.08 5.90 2.33
N GLN A 275 5.23 6.67 3.00
CA GLN A 275 5.57 8.02 3.46
C GLN A 275 6.65 8.03 4.54
N SER A 276 6.67 7.03 5.42
CA SER A 276 7.69 6.93 6.47
C SER A 276 9.01 6.35 5.98
N GLY A 277 9.12 5.94 4.71
CA GLY A 277 10.29 5.23 4.18
C GLY A 277 10.46 3.80 4.70
N MET A 278 9.44 3.24 5.38
CA MET A 278 9.48 1.86 5.88
C MET A 278 9.57 0.87 4.73
N ILE A 279 8.90 1.16 3.62
CA ILE A 279 9.05 0.49 2.33
C ILE A 279 9.36 1.54 1.27
N LYS A 280 10.11 1.16 0.24
CA LYS A 280 10.58 2.11 -0.80
C LYS A 280 10.63 1.46 -2.17
N LEU A 281 10.79 2.30 -3.19
CA LEU A 281 11.10 1.84 -4.53
C LEU A 281 12.49 1.19 -4.56
N ARG A 282 12.59 0.01 -5.17
CA ARG A 282 13.86 -0.65 -5.46
C ARG A 282 13.94 -0.91 -6.96
N GLU A 283 15.13 -0.78 -7.51
CA GLU A 283 15.44 -1.12 -8.89
C GLU A 283 16.30 -2.38 -8.89
N ASP A 284 15.83 -3.43 -9.56
CA ASP A 284 16.57 -4.67 -9.78
C ASP A 284 16.42 -5.08 -11.24
N GLY A 285 17.54 -5.38 -11.91
CA GLY A 285 17.54 -5.74 -13.33
C GLY A 285 16.90 -4.72 -14.28
N GLY A 286 16.90 -3.42 -13.92
CA GLY A 286 16.24 -2.34 -14.68
C GLY A 286 14.72 -2.23 -14.44
N VAL A 287 14.16 -3.10 -13.60
CA VAL A 287 12.76 -3.08 -13.18
C VAL A 287 12.63 -2.38 -11.84
N ARG A 288 11.78 -1.35 -11.79
CA ARG A 288 11.45 -0.62 -10.57
C ARG A 288 10.16 -1.16 -9.97
N SER A 289 10.14 -1.40 -8.67
CA SER A 289 8.94 -1.84 -7.95
C SER A 289 8.95 -1.37 -6.49
N ILE A 290 7.75 -1.28 -5.90
CA ILE A 290 7.62 -1.04 -4.46
C ILE A 290 8.06 -2.32 -3.75
N CYS A 291 9.20 -2.26 -3.08
CA CYS A 291 9.79 -3.39 -2.37
C CYS A 291 9.25 -3.45 -0.94
N LEU A 292 8.59 -4.56 -0.60
CA LEU A 292 7.93 -4.72 0.70
C LEU A 292 8.88 -5.11 1.84
N PHE A 293 10.15 -5.40 1.54
CA PHE A 293 11.15 -5.61 2.58
C PHE A 293 11.34 -4.32 3.39
N PRO A 294 11.10 -4.36 4.72
CA PRO A 294 11.28 -3.18 5.55
C PRO A 294 12.68 -2.59 5.45
N GLU A 295 12.77 -1.27 5.52
CA GLU A 295 14.02 -0.51 5.50
C GLU A 295 14.33 0.08 6.88
N GLU A 296 13.32 0.33 7.72
CA GLU A 296 13.52 1.02 8.99
C GLU A 296 13.26 0.10 10.20
N PRO A 297 13.87 0.37 11.37
CA PRO A 297 13.53 -0.29 12.62
C PRO A 297 12.04 -0.09 13.00
N PRO A 298 11.45 -1.02 13.78
CA PRO A 298 12.05 -2.24 14.34
C PRO A 298 12.06 -3.43 13.37
N LEU A 299 11.53 -3.28 12.15
CA LEU A 299 11.37 -4.38 11.19
C LEU A 299 12.60 -4.60 10.30
N CYS A 300 13.55 -3.66 10.30
CA CYS A 300 14.88 -3.83 9.74
C CYS A 300 15.94 -3.81 10.84
N SER A 301 16.69 -4.90 10.99
CA SER A 301 17.83 -5.01 11.89
C SER A 301 19.10 -4.52 11.20
N THR A 302 19.96 -3.81 11.93
CA THR A 302 21.24 -3.29 11.42
C THR A 302 22.38 -3.63 12.37
N ALA A 303 23.49 -4.10 11.81
CA ALA A 303 24.74 -4.31 12.55
C ALA A 303 25.93 -3.76 11.74
N ILE A 304 26.92 -3.20 12.43
CA ILE A 304 28.18 -2.76 11.84
C ILE A 304 29.32 -3.45 12.59
N THR A 305 30.21 -4.12 11.86
CA THR A 305 31.38 -4.79 12.44
C THR A 305 32.57 -4.63 11.50
N ASN A 306 33.69 -4.11 12.02
CA ASN A 306 34.89 -3.83 11.23
C ASN A 306 34.61 -3.07 9.93
N GLY A 307 33.72 -2.07 9.99
CA GLY A 307 33.34 -1.25 8.83
C GLY A 307 32.26 -1.83 7.93
N VAL A 308 31.99 -3.14 8.00
CA VAL A 308 30.93 -3.76 7.20
C VAL A 308 29.58 -3.55 7.87
N ARG A 309 28.67 -2.86 7.19
CA ARG A 309 27.27 -2.68 7.59
C ARG A 309 26.41 -3.75 6.93
N ILE A 310 25.62 -4.44 7.75
CA ILE A 310 24.61 -5.40 7.33
C ILE A 310 23.24 -4.89 7.78
N ARG A 311 22.31 -4.77 6.84
CA ARG A 311 20.89 -4.49 7.10
C ARG A 311 20.04 -5.68 6.66
N SER A 312 19.17 -6.15 7.53
CA SER A 312 18.36 -7.35 7.29
C SER A 312 16.91 -7.12 7.67
N SER A 313 16.00 -7.60 6.84
CA SER A 313 14.57 -7.58 7.11
C SER A 313 13.91 -8.75 6.40
N ALA A 314 12.73 -9.13 6.88
CA ALA A 314 11.99 -10.27 6.37
C ALA A 314 10.52 -9.93 6.13
N VAL A 315 9.91 -10.68 5.23
CA VAL A 315 8.49 -10.63 4.92
C VAL A 315 7.93 -12.04 4.92
N PHE A 316 6.69 -12.17 5.36
CA PHE A 316 5.96 -13.43 5.28
C PHE A 316 5.45 -13.65 3.84
N VAL A 317 5.42 -14.91 3.39
CA VAL A 317 5.00 -15.30 2.04
C VAL A 317 3.75 -16.20 2.12
N PRO A 318 2.55 -15.60 2.29
CA PRO A 318 1.30 -16.34 2.48
C PRO A 318 1.04 -17.39 1.39
N GLU A 319 1.21 -17.01 0.13
CA GLU A 319 0.89 -17.83 -1.04
C GLU A 319 1.77 -19.09 -1.20
N HIS A 320 2.85 -19.18 -0.41
CA HIS A 320 3.70 -20.37 -0.30
C HIS A 320 3.73 -20.96 1.12
N SER A 321 2.85 -20.49 2.01
CA SER A 321 2.73 -20.99 3.38
C SER A 321 1.47 -21.84 3.55
N ASP A 322 1.62 -22.94 4.27
CA ASP A 322 0.55 -23.74 4.86
C ASP A 322 0.43 -23.30 6.33
N LEU A 323 -0.66 -22.61 6.68
CA LEU A 323 -0.82 -22.01 8.00
C LEU A 323 -0.92 -23.02 9.16
N GLN A 324 -0.99 -24.32 8.86
CA GLN A 324 -1.01 -25.38 9.87
C GLN A 324 0.36 -26.06 10.05
N ASN A 325 1.19 -26.08 9.00
CA ASN A 325 2.39 -26.93 8.98
C ASN A 325 3.70 -26.21 8.65
N GLU A 326 3.68 -25.26 7.71
CA GLU A 326 4.90 -24.72 7.12
C GLU A 326 4.74 -23.27 6.67
N TYR A 327 5.56 -22.38 7.23
CA TYR A 327 5.54 -20.94 6.99
C TYR A 327 6.77 -20.53 6.19
N LEU A 328 6.57 -19.96 5.00
CA LEU A 328 7.65 -19.40 4.20
C LEU A 328 7.88 -17.93 4.56
N PHE A 329 9.12 -17.59 4.88
CA PHE A 329 9.58 -16.22 5.04
C PHE A 329 10.65 -15.92 3.99
N ALA A 330 10.49 -14.81 3.28
CA ALA A 330 11.56 -14.25 2.47
C ALA A 330 12.34 -13.22 3.30
N TYR A 331 13.64 -13.09 3.06
CA TYR A 331 14.49 -12.11 3.73
C TYR A 331 15.41 -11.40 2.73
N SER A 332 15.67 -10.12 3.00
CA SER A 332 16.56 -9.27 2.23
C SER A 332 17.76 -8.87 3.08
N ILE A 333 18.97 -9.20 2.61
CA ILE A 333 20.23 -8.79 3.22
C ILE A 333 20.87 -7.73 2.33
N ARG A 334 21.17 -6.56 2.91
CA ARG A 334 21.88 -5.46 2.28
C ARG A 334 23.22 -5.29 2.97
N MET A 335 24.29 -5.26 2.18
CA MET A 335 25.68 -5.20 2.63
C MET A 335 26.34 -3.96 2.06
N SER A 336 26.99 -3.17 2.90
CA SER A 336 27.84 -2.05 2.46
C SER A 336 29.08 -1.94 3.33
N LEU A 337 30.13 -1.34 2.77
CA LEU A 337 31.29 -0.90 3.52
C LEU A 337 31.14 0.60 3.81
N ILE A 338 31.22 0.98 5.08
CA ILE A 338 31.09 2.38 5.48
C ILE A 338 32.26 3.23 4.92
N PRO A 339 32.10 4.56 4.78
CA PRO A 339 33.12 5.45 4.21
C PRO A 339 34.50 5.36 4.87
N GLU A 340 34.54 5.03 6.15
CA GLU A 340 35.78 4.85 6.93
C GLU A 340 36.56 3.59 6.54
N GLY A 341 35.95 2.69 5.75
CA GLY A 341 36.55 1.43 5.34
C GLY A 341 36.53 0.37 6.43
N CYS A 342 37.33 -0.68 6.23
CA CYS A 342 37.56 -1.77 7.18
C CYS A 342 39.03 -1.77 7.64
N MET A 343 39.37 -2.63 8.59
CA MET A 343 40.74 -2.74 9.12
C MET A 343 41.37 -4.08 8.71
N ALA A 344 42.61 -4.04 8.26
CA ALA A 344 43.44 -5.20 7.92
C ALA A 344 44.81 -5.04 8.61
N ASN A 345 45.12 -5.88 9.59
CA ASN A 345 46.38 -5.79 10.35
C ASN A 345 46.68 -4.36 10.85
N GLU A 346 45.67 -3.71 11.45
CA GLU A 346 45.74 -2.31 11.93
C GLU A 346 45.92 -1.24 10.84
N MET A 347 45.92 -1.62 9.56
CA MET A 347 45.94 -0.71 8.42
C MET A 347 44.53 -0.53 7.83
N PRO A 348 44.12 0.69 7.43
CA PRO A 348 42.85 0.92 6.76
C PRO A 348 42.80 0.21 5.41
N CYS A 349 41.67 -0.42 5.11
CA CYS A 349 41.39 -1.06 3.83
C CYS A 349 40.05 -0.57 3.28
N ASN A 350 40.08 -0.03 2.07
CA ASN A 350 38.91 0.61 1.45
C ASN A 350 38.00 -0.38 0.72
N PHE A 351 38.30 -1.67 0.78
CA PHE A 351 37.47 -2.71 0.20
C PHE A 351 37.65 -4.06 0.91
N CYS A 352 36.61 -4.88 0.89
CA CYS A 352 36.64 -6.23 1.45
C CYS A 352 35.73 -7.14 0.65
N GLN A 353 36.01 -8.44 0.63
CA GLN A 353 35.22 -9.41 -0.11
C GLN A 353 34.56 -10.40 0.84
N LEU A 354 33.27 -10.68 0.58
CA LEU A 354 32.55 -11.72 1.32
C LEU A 354 33.18 -13.08 1.03
N TYR A 355 33.53 -13.81 2.08
CA TYR A 355 34.07 -15.17 1.98
C TYR A 355 33.04 -16.23 2.33
N ARG A 356 32.37 -16.11 3.48
CA ARG A 356 31.48 -17.16 4.01
C ARG A 356 30.34 -16.58 4.82
N ARG A 357 29.23 -17.32 4.92
CA ARG A 357 28.12 -17.05 5.84
C ARG A 357 27.92 -18.21 6.82
N HIS A 358 27.45 -17.86 8.01
CA HIS A 358 26.94 -18.79 9.01
C HIS A 358 25.60 -18.29 9.53
N TRP A 359 24.57 -19.12 9.48
CA TRP A 359 23.24 -18.83 10.01
C TRP A 359 22.84 -19.83 11.10
N ILE A 360 22.14 -19.31 12.09
CA ILE A 360 21.40 -20.01 13.13
C ILE A 360 19.94 -19.64 12.93
N ILE A 361 19.13 -20.64 12.57
CA ILE A 361 17.71 -20.44 12.32
C ILE A 361 16.94 -20.96 13.54
N ARG A 362 16.02 -20.16 14.06
CA ARG A 362 15.17 -20.49 15.19
C ARG A 362 13.69 -20.48 14.82
N ALA A 363 12.94 -21.41 15.38
CA ALA A 363 11.49 -21.43 15.35
C ALA A 363 10.99 -21.50 16.80
N ASN A 364 10.14 -20.55 17.22
CA ASN A 364 9.74 -20.37 18.63
C ASN A 364 10.93 -20.41 19.60
N ASP A 365 11.96 -19.62 19.30
CA ASP A 365 13.21 -19.50 20.08
C ASP A 365 14.07 -20.79 20.19
N ALA A 366 13.61 -21.92 19.66
CA ALA A 366 14.39 -23.14 19.57
C ALA A 366 15.25 -23.13 18.29
N VAL A 367 16.53 -23.47 18.42
CA VAL A 367 17.42 -23.64 17.24
C VAL A 367 16.98 -24.86 16.44
N VAL A 368 16.63 -24.63 15.17
CA VAL A 368 16.17 -25.68 14.25
C VAL A 368 17.18 -26.01 13.17
N ALA A 369 18.11 -25.09 12.85
CA ALA A 369 19.16 -25.34 11.86
C ALA A 369 20.40 -24.48 12.07
N HIS A 370 21.54 -25.04 11.68
CA HIS A 370 22.80 -24.33 11.43
C HIS A 370 23.16 -24.45 9.96
N VAL A 371 23.34 -23.31 9.28
CA VAL A 371 23.68 -23.28 7.85
C VAL A 371 25.02 -22.59 7.68
N ASN A 372 26.02 -23.33 7.21
CA ASN A 372 27.33 -22.80 6.83
C ASN A 372 27.47 -22.90 5.31
N GLY A 373 28.01 -21.86 4.67
CA GLY A 373 28.27 -21.93 3.24
C GLY A 373 29.12 -20.78 2.73
N ASP A 374 29.88 -21.05 1.68
CA ASP A 374 30.72 -20.03 1.06
C ASP A 374 29.87 -19.00 0.30
N GLY A 375 30.32 -17.75 0.35
CA GLY A 375 29.62 -16.60 -0.21
C GLY A 375 28.19 -16.43 0.29
N ALA A 376 27.37 -15.75 -0.51
CA ALA A 376 25.93 -15.65 -0.36
C ALA A 376 25.29 -15.85 -1.73
N ILE A 377 24.28 -16.72 -1.85
CA ILE A 377 23.59 -17.06 -3.11
C ILE A 377 24.53 -17.42 -4.28
N GLY A 378 25.69 -18.03 -3.99
CA GLY A 378 26.71 -18.35 -4.99
C GLY A 378 27.58 -17.17 -5.45
N LYS A 379 27.40 -15.98 -4.84
CA LYS A 379 28.19 -14.77 -5.09
C LYS A 379 29.15 -14.47 -3.95
N PHE A 380 30.28 -13.84 -4.32
CA PHE A 380 31.32 -13.36 -3.41
C PHE A 380 31.50 -11.84 -3.61
N PRO A 381 30.54 -11.01 -3.19
CA PRO A 381 30.54 -9.57 -3.45
C PRO A 381 31.79 -8.89 -2.87
N LEU A 382 32.42 -8.06 -3.71
CA LEU A 382 33.45 -7.12 -3.33
C LEU A 382 32.78 -5.80 -2.93
N LEU A 383 32.93 -5.40 -1.67
CA LEU A 383 32.37 -4.16 -1.14
C LEU A 383 33.45 -3.08 -1.16
N HIS A 384 33.09 -1.90 -1.67
CA HIS A 384 33.96 -0.72 -1.66
C HIS A 384 33.46 0.31 -0.64
N SER A 385 34.39 1.00 0.00
CA SER A 385 34.09 2.08 0.94
C SER A 385 33.25 3.16 0.25
N GLY A 386 32.09 3.47 0.84
CA GLY A 386 31.13 4.43 0.27
C GLY A 386 30.46 3.97 -1.04
N GLY A 387 30.67 2.71 -1.44
CA GLY A 387 30.06 2.12 -2.63
C GLY A 387 28.57 1.82 -2.47
N LYS A 388 27.95 1.39 -3.57
CA LYS A 388 26.55 0.92 -3.56
C LYS A 388 26.41 -0.33 -2.69
N GLU A 389 25.26 -0.46 -2.04
CA GLU A 389 24.92 -1.68 -1.29
C GLU A 389 24.84 -2.88 -2.24
N PHE A 390 25.47 -3.99 -1.84
CA PHE A 390 25.15 -5.29 -2.41
C PHE A 390 23.90 -5.83 -1.71
N VAL A 391 22.90 -6.20 -2.50
CA VAL A 391 21.62 -6.70 -1.99
C VAL A 391 21.39 -8.11 -2.52
N TYR A 392 20.94 -8.99 -1.64
CA TYR A 392 20.38 -10.27 -2.07
C TYR A 392 19.16 -10.64 -1.25
N GLU A 393 18.29 -11.41 -1.89
CA GLU A 393 17.05 -11.90 -1.32
C GLU A 393 17.04 -13.43 -1.38
N SER A 394 16.52 -14.04 -0.33
CA SER A 394 16.46 -15.49 -0.15
C SER A 394 15.27 -15.82 0.75
N CYS A 395 15.04 -17.09 1.05
CA CYS A 395 13.89 -17.53 1.83
C CYS A 395 14.22 -18.69 2.77
N THR A 396 13.36 -18.90 3.76
CA THR A 396 13.44 -20.03 4.68
C THR A 396 12.05 -20.53 5.06
N HIS A 397 11.93 -21.85 5.22
CA HIS A 397 10.72 -22.49 5.72
C HIS A 397 10.86 -22.70 7.23
N LEU A 398 9.84 -22.29 7.98
CA LEU A 398 9.75 -22.53 9.43
C LEU A 398 8.51 -23.37 9.73
N LYS A 399 8.60 -24.25 10.73
CA LYS A 399 7.45 -25.00 11.27
C LYS A 399 6.65 -24.20 12.32
N SER A 400 6.86 -22.90 12.37
CA SER A 400 6.22 -21.99 13.33
C SER A 400 5.94 -20.63 12.69
N PRO A 401 4.85 -19.94 13.07
CA PRO A 401 4.58 -18.57 12.64
C PRO A 401 5.56 -17.54 13.25
N ARG A 402 6.40 -17.94 14.21
CA ARG A 402 7.41 -17.09 14.84
C ARG A 402 8.79 -17.74 14.82
N GLY A 403 9.81 -16.94 14.52
CA GLY A 403 11.20 -17.39 14.50
C GLY A 403 12.17 -16.24 14.28
N SER A 404 13.46 -16.59 14.22
CA SER A 404 14.55 -15.66 13.92
C SER A 404 15.60 -16.32 13.02
N ILE A 405 16.30 -15.49 12.25
CA ILE A 405 17.53 -15.88 11.55
C ILE A 405 18.62 -14.95 12.07
N GLU A 406 19.64 -15.53 12.67
CA GLU A 406 20.78 -14.81 13.25
C GLU A 406 22.06 -15.43 12.73
N GLY A 407 23.16 -14.67 12.67
CA GLY A 407 24.37 -15.24 12.12
C GLY A 407 25.50 -14.25 11.94
N ALA A 408 26.50 -14.67 11.19
CA ALA A 408 27.67 -13.89 10.88
C ALA A 408 28.10 -14.10 9.42
N PHE A 409 28.66 -13.03 8.85
CA PHE A 409 29.40 -13.09 7.61
C PHE A 409 30.89 -12.96 7.89
N THR A 410 31.69 -13.76 7.22
CA THR A 410 33.14 -13.62 7.22
C THR A 410 33.56 -12.87 5.97
N PHE A 411 34.21 -11.74 6.16
CA PHE A 411 34.82 -10.95 5.10
C PHE A 411 36.34 -11.07 5.20
N VAL A 412 37.01 -11.08 4.06
CA VAL A 412 38.46 -10.90 3.97
C VAL A 412 38.74 -9.45 3.56
N PRO A 413 39.67 -8.75 4.21
CA PRO A 413 40.16 -7.48 3.68
C PRO A 413 40.82 -7.71 2.32
N GLY A 414 40.60 -6.80 1.37
CA GLY A 414 41.06 -7.00 0.00
C GLY A 414 40.10 -7.88 -0.82
N SER A 415 40.67 -8.75 -1.66
CA SER A 415 39.94 -9.73 -2.48
C SER A 415 40.39 -11.16 -2.19
N LEU A 416 39.50 -12.11 -2.40
CA LEU A 416 39.81 -13.54 -2.44
C LEU A 416 40.81 -13.79 -3.58
N THR A 417 41.76 -14.70 -3.33
CA THR A 417 42.83 -15.08 -4.26
C THR A 417 42.43 -16.27 -5.12
#